data_AF-A0A2R4ZM79-F1
#
_entry.id   AF-A0A2R4ZM79-F1
#
_cell.length_a   1.000
_cell.length_b   1.000
_cell.length_c   1.000
_cell.angle_alpha   90.00
_cell.angle_beta   90.00
_cell.angle_gamma   90.00
#
_symmetry.space_group_name_H-M   'P 1'
#
loop_
_entity.id
_entity.type
_entity.pdbx_description
1 polymer ?
#
loop_
_entity_poly.entity_id
_entity_poly.type
_entity_poly.pdbx_seq_one_letter_code
_entity_poly.pdbx_strand_id
1 'polypeptide(L)'
;MMASLREELLKLLKEDETFRLAVIGLLGITDLRSSMKNLIDAVKTVAENQAVILDLMKQVLKTIKTLYGDHVKLLQEVKSIREDQVKLLQELVFLREDQVKLLQEVKSIREDQVKLLGEIKQLREDQVKLWQEIISLHEGQEKLGRKLDSLGARWGVFSESAFRSGIRAFLERFGYRVERWDYYDGEGYVYGYPSQVDLDVIVRDEKLAVAEIRSSVSRGDLSVFRRKVELYEKVTGRKADARYIITYYIGDRKPRELRKIARGLGIRIIEPEKLVRR
;
A
#
# COMPACT_ATOMS: atom_id res chain seq x y z
N MET A 1 -1.85 140.15 61.39
CA MET A 1 -0.52 139.51 61.29
C MET A 1 -0.56 138.16 60.59
N MET A 2 -1.43 137.20 60.96
CA MET A 2 -1.45 135.90 60.27
C MET A 2 -1.86 135.97 58.79
N ALA A 3 -2.76 136.90 58.40
CA ALA A 3 -3.17 137.08 57.00
C ALA A 3 -2.01 137.55 56.09
N SER A 4 -1.18 138.49 56.57
CA SER A 4 -0.02 138.97 55.79
C SER A 4 1.08 137.92 55.67
N LEU A 5 1.34 137.15 56.75
CA LEU A 5 2.33 136.07 56.71
C LEU A 5 1.94 134.97 55.70
N ARG A 6 0.66 134.60 55.62
CA ARG A 6 0.16 133.62 54.65
C ARG A 6 0.35 134.10 53.21
N GLU A 7 0.02 135.35 52.92
CA GLU A 7 0.19 135.94 51.59
C GLU A 7 1.66 136.01 51.18
N GLU A 8 2.53 136.40 52.11
CA GLU A 8 3.97 136.48 51.89
C GLU A 8 4.61 135.10 51.67
N LEU A 9 4.18 134.08 52.43
CA LEU A 9 4.62 132.69 52.26
C LEU A 9 4.16 132.10 50.91
N LEU A 10 2.94 132.41 50.46
CA LEU A 10 2.44 132.04 49.13
C LEU A 10 3.18 132.77 48.00
N LYS A 11 3.55 134.03 48.21
CA LYS A 11 4.36 134.82 47.24
C LYS A 11 5.76 134.22 47.12
N LEU A 12 6.43 133.93 48.24
CA LEU A 12 7.73 133.27 48.26
C LEU A 12 7.69 131.88 47.60
N LEU A 13 6.64 131.08 47.83
CA LEU A 13 6.47 129.80 47.11
C LEU A 13 6.33 129.94 45.59
N LYS A 14 5.84 131.09 45.08
CA LYS A 14 5.63 131.33 43.64
C LYS A 14 6.81 131.99 42.95
N GLU A 15 7.49 132.91 43.63
CA GLU A 15 8.53 133.78 43.04
C GLU A 15 9.95 133.34 43.42
N ASP A 16 10.15 132.77 44.62
CA ASP A 16 11.46 132.32 45.10
C ASP A 16 11.62 130.81 44.87
N GLU A 17 12.57 130.45 44.01
CA GLU A 17 12.88 129.05 43.69
C GLU A 17 13.56 128.34 44.87
N THR A 18 14.44 129.02 45.59
CA THR A 18 15.23 128.45 46.70
C THR A 18 14.32 128.11 47.88
N PHE A 19 13.44 129.03 48.26
CA PHE A 19 12.45 128.80 49.32
C PHE A 19 11.49 127.66 48.95
N ARG A 20 11.02 127.62 47.69
CA ARG A 20 10.14 126.56 47.19
C ARG A 20 10.80 125.18 47.23
N LEU A 21 12.07 125.07 46.82
CA LEU A 21 12.82 123.82 46.89
C LEU A 21 13.04 123.36 48.33
N ALA A 22 13.31 124.27 49.27
CA ALA A 22 13.44 123.95 50.69
C ALA A 22 12.12 123.43 51.29
N VAL A 23 10.98 124.06 50.96
CA VAL A 23 9.64 123.57 51.37
C VAL A 23 9.33 122.21 50.73
N ILE A 24 9.65 122.01 49.45
CA ILE A 24 9.50 120.72 48.76
C ILE A 24 10.28 119.61 49.46
N GLY A 25 11.51 119.89 49.90
CA GLY A 25 12.36 118.96 50.65
C GLY A 25 11.81 118.65 52.05
N LEU A 26 11.41 119.68 52.82
CA LEU A 26 10.85 119.51 54.18
C LEU A 26 9.51 118.74 54.18
N LEU A 27 8.69 118.92 53.14
CA LEU A 27 7.43 118.19 52.97
C LEU A 27 7.62 116.79 52.37
N GLY A 28 8.86 116.37 52.06
CA GLY A 28 9.15 115.05 51.48
C GLY A 28 8.56 114.83 50.09
N ILE A 29 8.20 115.91 49.37
CA ILE A 29 7.52 115.82 48.06
C ILE A 29 8.44 115.17 47.01
N THR A 30 9.76 115.40 47.12
CA THR A 30 10.77 114.72 46.28
C THR A 30 10.79 113.20 46.48
N ASP A 31 10.71 112.74 47.74
CA ASP A 31 10.75 111.32 48.07
C ASP A 31 9.43 110.61 47.72
N LEU A 32 8.31 111.32 47.86
CA LEU A 32 7.00 110.88 47.36
C LEU A 32 7.02 110.72 45.84
N ARG A 33 7.61 111.67 45.11
CA ARG A 33 7.70 111.61 43.65
C ARG A 33 8.57 110.46 43.17
N SER A 34 9.72 110.22 43.82
CA SER A 34 10.59 109.08 43.47
C SER A 34 9.92 107.74 43.78
N SER A 35 9.25 107.63 44.92
CA SER A 35 8.45 106.45 45.29
C SER A 35 7.29 106.20 44.31
N MET A 36 6.58 107.25 43.89
CA MET A 36 5.53 107.15 42.86
C MET A 36 6.10 106.68 41.53
N LYS A 37 7.27 107.16 41.12
CA LYS A 37 7.93 106.71 39.89
C LYS A 37 8.27 105.21 39.97
N ASN A 38 8.87 104.78 41.07
CA ASN A 38 9.19 103.38 41.30
C ASN A 38 7.93 102.50 41.31
N LEU A 39 6.83 102.98 41.89
CA LEU A 39 5.54 102.28 41.87
C LEU A 39 4.99 102.15 40.44
N ILE A 40 5.04 103.22 39.65
CA ILE A 40 4.60 103.21 38.24
C ILE A 40 5.43 102.19 37.44
N ASP A 41 6.76 102.18 37.63
CA ASP A 41 7.65 101.24 36.95
C ASP A 41 7.33 99.79 37.36
N ALA A 42 7.12 99.52 38.66
CA ALA A 42 6.73 98.21 39.15
C ALA A 42 5.37 97.75 38.59
N VAL A 43 4.36 98.65 38.55
CA VAL A 43 3.04 98.36 37.97
C VAL A 43 3.16 98.06 36.46
N LYS A 44 4.03 98.78 35.74
CA LYS A 44 4.30 98.50 34.33
C LYS A 44 4.91 97.11 34.13
N THR A 45 5.89 96.74 34.95
CA THR A 45 6.47 95.38 34.92
C THR A 45 5.43 94.31 35.24
N VAL A 46 4.53 94.56 36.19
CA VAL A 46 3.42 93.64 36.49
C VAL A 46 2.48 93.48 35.29
N ALA A 47 2.13 94.57 34.61
CA ALA A 47 1.28 94.52 33.42
C ALA A 47 1.94 93.74 32.26
N GLU A 48 3.24 93.94 32.05
CA GLU A 48 4.03 93.19 31.06
C GLU A 48 4.05 91.68 31.41
N ASN A 49 4.29 91.32 32.67
CA ASN A 49 4.23 89.93 33.13
C ASN A 49 2.83 89.31 32.94
N GLN A 50 1.76 90.06 33.23
CA GLN A 50 0.39 89.60 33.00
C GLN A 50 0.11 89.33 31.52
N ALA A 51 0.64 90.15 30.61
CA ALA A 51 0.50 89.91 29.18
C ALA A 51 1.17 88.60 28.74
N VAL A 52 2.38 88.31 29.25
CA VAL A 52 3.09 87.05 29.00
C VAL A 52 2.33 85.85 29.56
N ILE A 53 1.80 85.95 30.79
CA ILE A 53 1.00 84.89 31.41
C ILE A 53 -0.25 84.58 30.57
N LEU A 54 -0.95 85.60 30.07
CA LEU A 54 -2.13 85.40 29.22
C LEU A 54 -1.80 84.69 27.91
N ASP A 55 -0.64 84.96 27.30
CA ASP A 55 -0.21 84.25 26.10
C ASP A 55 0.12 82.78 26.41
N LEU A 56 0.87 82.52 27.48
CA LEU A 56 1.15 81.16 27.95
C LEU A 56 -0.14 80.39 28.26
N MET A 57 -1.13 81.01 28.91
CA MET A 57 -2.42 80.38 29.19
C MET A 57 -3.16 80.01 27.89
N LYS A 58 -3.13 80.86 26.86
CA LYS A 58 -3.70 80.53 25.55
C LYS A 58 -2.98 79.35 24.89
N GLN A 59 -1.66 79.31 24.97
CA GLN A 59 -0.87 78.20 24.44
C GLN A 59 -1.20 76.89 25.17
N VAL A 60 -1.27 76.90 26.51
CA VAL A 60 -1.65 75.74 27.32
C VAL A 60 -3.05 75.24 26.95
N LEU A 61 -4.03 76.13 26.82
CA LEU A 61 -5.39 75.76 26.41
C LEU A 61 -5.43 75.10 25.02
N LYS A 62 -4.63 75.61 24.07
CA LYS A 62 -4.50 75.01 22.74
C LYS A 62 -3.95 73.59 22.84
N THR A 63 -2.90 73.37 23.62
CA THR A 63 -2.29 72.05 23.83
C THR A 63 -3.24 71.08 24.53
N ILE A 64 -4.01 71.54 25.52
CA ILE A 64 -5.03 70.72 26.18
C ILE A 64 -6.10 70.28 25.17
N LYS A 65 -6.54 71.18 24.30
CA LYS A 65 -7.55 70.87 23.28
C LYS A 65 -7.04 69.81 22.28
N THR A 66 -5.78 69.90 21.85
CA THR A 66 -5.18 68.89 20.97
C THR A 66 -5.04 67.55 21.68
N LEU A 67 -4.51 67.54 22.91
CA LEU A 67 -4.38 66.31 23.71
C LEU A 67 -5.71 65.61 23.95
N TYR A 68 -6.77 66.37 24.23
CA TYR A 68 -8.11 65.81 24.39
C TYR A 68 -8.60 65.13 23.10
N GLY A 69 -8.38 65.76 21.94
CA GLY A 69 -8.72 65.18 20.64
C GLY A 69 -7.97 63.88 20.36
N ASP A 70 -6.68 63.83 20.67
CA ASP A 70 -5.86 62.62 20.49
C ASP A 70 -6.26 61.52 21.48
N HIS A 71 -6.61 61.88 22.72
CA HIS A 71 -7.12 60.93 23.70
C HIS A 71 -8.42 60.25 23.23
N VAL A 72 -9.34 61.00 22.61
CA VAL A 72 -10.57 60.43 22.05
C VAL A 72 -10.28 59.45 20.91
N LYS A 73 -9.30 59.75 20.03
CA LYS A 73 -8.90 58.82 18.95
C LYS A 73 -8.30 57.54 19.52
N LEU A 74 -7.41 57.64 20.51
CA LEU A 74 -6.83 56.48 21.19
C LEU A 74 -7.91 55.59 21.82
N LEU A 75 -8.94 56.18 22.44
CA LEU A 75 -10.06 55.41 22.99
C LEU A 75 -10.83 54.63 21.92
N GLN A 76 -10.99 55.22 20.72
CA GLN A 76 -11.63 54.54 19.59
C GLN A 76 -10.78 53.38 19.06
N GLU A 77 -9.47 53.57 18.93
CA GLU A 77 -8.54 52.51 18.52
C GLU A 77 -8.52 51.36 19.54
N VAL A 78 -8.43 51.67 20.84
CA VAL A 78 -8.50 50.65 21.90
C VAL A 78 -9.81 49.88 21.86
N LYS A 79 -10.93 50.55 21.56
CA LYS A 79 -12.23 49.88 21.38
C LYS A 79 -12.21 48.91 20.19
N SER A 80 -11.70 49.34 19.04
CA SER A 80 -11.58 48.48 17.85
C SER A 80 -10.71 47.25 18.10
N ILE A 81 -9.55 47.45 18.76
CA ILE A 81 -8.65 46.35 19.11
C ILE A 81 -9.35 45.34 20.02
N ARG A 82 -10.14 45.80 21.00
CA ARG A 82 -10.90 44.89 21.87
C ARG A 82 -11.94 44.09 21.09
N GLU A 83 -12.64 44.71 20.15
CA GLU A 83 -13.61 44.01 19.30
C GLU A 83 -12.94 42.91 18.46
N ASP A 84 -11.77 43.19 17.90
CA ASP A 84 -11.00 42.19 17.13
C ASP A 84 -10.42 41.08 18.02
N GLN A 85 -9.95 41.42 19.23
CA GLN A 85 -9.52 40.41 20.22
C GLN A 85 -10.65 39.45 20.59
N VAL A 86 -11.89 39.93 20.71
CA VAL A 86 -13.06 39.07 20.99
C VAL A 86 -13.32 38.11 19.82
N LYS A 87 -13.24 38.57 18.57
CA LYS A 87 -13.40 37.71 17.38
C LYS A 87 -12.33 36.61 17.34
N LEU A 88 -11.07 36.98 17.56
CA LEU A 88 -9.96 36.02 17.60
C LEU A 88 -10.13 34.96 18.70
N LEU A 89 -10.62 35.36 19.88
CA LEU A 89 -10.91 34.42 20.95
C LEU A 89 -12.03 33.45 20.57
N GLN A 90 -13.06 33.91 19.86
CA GLN A 90 -14.13 33.04 19.37
C GLN A 90 -13.61 32.04 18.35
N GLU A 91 -12.80 32.48 17.37
CA GLU A 91 -12.16 31.58 16.41
C GLU A 91 -11.30 30.51 17.11
N LEU A 92 -10.49 30.91 18.10
CA LEU A 92 -9.69 29.98 18.89
C LEU A 92 -10.54 28.93 19.62
N VAL A 93 -11.72 29.29 20.11
CA VAL A 93 -12.66 28.34 20.73
C VAL A 93 -13.14 27.32 19.69
N PHE A 94 -13.58 27.76 18.51
CA PHE A 94 -14.01 26.85 17.43
C PHE A 94 -12.89 25.91 16.98
N LEU A 95 -11.68 26.45 16.76
CA LEU A 95 -10.49 25.66 16.43
C LEU A 95 -10.20 24.58 17.49
N ARG A 96 -10.39 24.91 18.76
CA ARG A 96 -10.19 23.96 19.86
C ARG A 96 -11.26 22.86 19.88
N GLU A 97 -12.51 23.21 19.59
CA GLU A 97 -13.59 22.22 19.47
C GLU A 97 -13.32 21.23 18.33
N ASP A 98 -12.87 21.72 17.18
CA ASP A 98 -12.52 20.86 16.04
C ASP A 98 -11.30 19.99 16.31
N GLN A 99 -10.29 20.50 17.02
CA GLN A 99 -9.17 19.68 17.51
C GLN A 99 -9.64 18.53 18.41
N VAL A 100 -10.62 18.76 19.27
CA VAL A 100 -11.19 17.71 20.13
C VAL A 100 -11.90 16.63 19.30
N LYS A 101 -12.67 17.03 18.27
CA LYS A 101 -13.33 16.07 17.36
C LYS A 101 -12.30 15.22 16.61
N LEU A 102 -11.26 15.84 16.05
CA LEU A 102 -10.18 15.13 15.36
C LEU A 102 -9.46 14.13 16.28
N LEU A 103 -9.22 14.49 17.54
CA LEU A 103 -8.63 13.57 18.52
C LEU A 103 -9.53 12.36 18.80
N GLN A 104 -10.86 12.55 18.82
CA GLN A 104 -11.82 11.44 18.98
C GLN A 104 -11.80 10.52 17.75
N GLU A 105 -11.77 11.06 16.53
CA GLU A 105 -11.66 10.27 15.30
C GLU A 105 -10.36 9.46 15.26
N VAL A 106 -9.22 10.09 15.58
CA VAL A 106 -7.93 9.40 15.68
C VAL A 106 -7.97 8.27 16.69
N LYS A 107 -8.65 8.47 17.83
CA LYS A 107 -8.84 7.42 18.83
C LYS A 107 -9.64 6.23 18.27
N SER A 108 -10.76 6.51 17.59
CA SER A 108 -11.59 5.47 16.95
C SER A 108 -10.79 4.67 15.92
N ILE A 109 -10.03 5.36 15.06
CA ILE A 109 -9.19 4.71 14.03
C ILE A 109 -8.17 3.78 14.69
N ARG A 110 -7.54 4.21 15.80
CA ARG A 110 -6.60 3.36 16.54
C ARG A 110 -7.25 2.12 17.12
N GLU A 111 -8.47 2.24 17.66
CA GLU A 111 -9.22 1.10 18.18
C GLU A 111 -9.53 0.08 17.07
N ASP A 112 -9.92 0.55 15.88
CA ASP A 112 -10.18 -0.34 14.73
C ASP A 112 -8.91 -0.96 14.17
N GLN A 113 -7.78 -0.24 14.15
CA GLN A 113 -6.48 -0.81 13.79
C GLN A 113 -6.07 -1.96 14.72
N VAL A 114 -6.33 -1.83 16.03
CA VAL A 114 -6.05 -2.91 17.00
C VAL A 114 -6.92 -4.14 16.73
N LYS A 115 -8.21 -3.95 16.40
CA LYS A 115 -9.10 -5.06 16.02
C LYS A 115 -8.60 -5.78 14.77
N LEU A 116 -8.27 -5.03 13.72
CA LEU A 116 -7.75 -5.58 12.46
C LEU A 116 -6.44 -6.35 12.67
N LEU A 117 -5.53 -5.86 13.51
CA LEU A 117 -4.31 -6.60 13.86
C LEU A 117 -4.63 -7.93 14.56
N GLY A 118 -5.66 -7.95 15.41
CA GLY A 118 -6.18 -9.18 16.02
C GLY A 118 -6.70 -10.18 15.00
N GLU A 119 -7.52 -9.74 14.05
CA GLU A 119 -8.06 -10.57 12.96
C GLU A 119 -6.94 -11.11 12.06
N ILE A 120 -5.96 -10.29 11.69
CA ILE A 120 -4.80 -10.73 10.91
C ILE A 120 -4.01 -11.81 11.66
N LYS A 121 -3.86 -11.68 12.97
CA LYS A 121 -3.19 -12.69 13.79
C LYS A 121 -3.95 -14.02 13.76
N GLN A 122 -5.28 -13.99 13.93
CA GLN A 122 -6.13 -15.19 13.85
C GLN A 122 -6.04 -15.84 12.46
N LEU A 123 -6.15 -15.06 11.38
CA LEU A 123 -6.01 -15.57 10.02
C LEU A 123 -4.65 -16.24 9.78
N ARG A 124 -3.57 -15.70 10.34
CA ARG A 124 -2.24 -16.33 10.28
C ARG A 124 -2.20 -17.65 11.03
N GLU A 125 -2.79 -17.72 12.22
CA GLU A 125 -2.89 -18.95 13.00
C GLU A 125 -3.70 -20.03 12.26
N ASP A 126 -4.80 -19.65 11.62
CA ASP A 126 -5.62 -20.57 10.84
C ASP A 126 -4.93 -21.02 9.54
N GLN A 127 -4.19 -20.13 8.86
CA GLN A 127 -3.35 -20.51 7.73
C GLN A 127 -2.31 -21.58 8.12
N VAL A 128 -1.66 -21.44 9.28
CA VAL A 128 -0.71 -22.45 9.77
C VAL A 128 -1.38 -23.81 9.97
N LYS A 129 -2.59 -23.85 10.53
CA LYS A 129 -3.36 -25.11 10.68
C LYS A 129 -3.69 -25.73 9.33
N LEU A 130 -4.18 -24.92 8.38
CA LEU A 130 -4.47 -25.39 7.01
C LEU A 130 -3.24 -25.97 6.32
N TRP A 131 -2.06 -25.36 6.50
CA TRP A 131 -0.81 -25.92 5.97
C TRP A 131 -0.47 -27.28 6.59
N GLN A 132 -0.68 -27.45 7.90
CA GLN A 132 -0.48 -28.74 8.56
C GLN A 132 -1.45 -29.80 8.03
N GLU A 133 -2.72 -29.44 7.84
CA GLU A 133 -3.73 -30.33 7.24
C GLU A 133 -3.33 -30.74 5.82
N ILE A 134 -2.89 -29.81 4.96
CA ILE A 134 -2.40 -30.10 3.60
C ILE A 134 -1.23 -31.08 3.63
N ILE A 135 -0.24 -30.87 4.52
CA ILE A 135 0.89 -31.80 4.68
C ILE A 135 0.38 -33.20 5.06
N SER A 136 -0.51 -33.30 6.03
CA SER A 136 -1.07 -34.59 6.46
C SER A 136 -1.86 -35.30 5.36
N LEU A 137 -2.60 -34.56 4.55
CA LEU A 137 -3.31 -35.08 3.39
C LEU A 137 -2.34 -35.60 2.33
N HIS A 138 -1.25 -34.87 2.08
CA HIS A 138 -0.22 -35.28 1.14
C HIS A 138 0.46 -36.58 1.58
N GLU A 139 0.82 -36.70 2.86
CA GLU A 139 1.35 -37.94 3.43
C GLU A 139 0.35 -39.10 3.31
N GLY A 140 -0.94 -38.83 3.52
CA GLY A 140 -2.01 -39.79 3.32
C GLY A 140 -2.11 -40.26 1.86
N GLN A 141 -2.02 -39.33 0.91
CA GLN A 141 -2.00 -39.60 -0.53
C GLN A 141 -0.78 -40.43 -0.94
N GLU A 142 0.42 -40.13 -0.44
CA GLU A 142 1.61 -40.94 -0.70
C GLU A 142 1.44 -42.38 -0.19
N LYS A 143 0.92 -42.55 1.03
CA LYS A 143 0.66 -43.88 1.61
C LYS A 143 -0.36 -44.66 0.76
N LEU A 144 -1.40 -43.99 0.27
CA LEU A 144 -2.37 -44.59 -0.66
C LEU A 144 -1.72 -44.95 -2.00
N GLY A 145 -0.88 -44.08 -2.56
CA GLY A 145 -0.11 -44.33 -3.77
C GLY A 145 0.74 -45.59 -3.65
N ARG A 146 1.53 -45.70 -2.58
CA ARG A 146 2.36 -46.91 -2.32
C ARG A 146 1.52 -48.18 -2.18
N LYS A 147 0.36 -48.10 -1.52
CA LYS A 147 -0.57 -49.24 -1.43
C LYS A 147 -1.11 -49.62 -2.81
N LEU A 148 -1.51 -48.65 -3.62
CA LEU A 148 -1.98 -48.86 -4.99
C LEU A 148 -0.88 -49.43 -5.89
N ASP A 149 0.36 -48.96 -5.78
CA ASP A 149 1.51 -49.52 -6.49
C ASP A 149 1.76 -50.98 -6.09
N SER A 150 1.65 -51.30 -4.80
CA SER A 150 1.79 -52.69 -4.32
C SER A 150 0.67 -53.61 -4.80
N LEU A 151 -0.55 -53.07 -4.93
CA LEU A 151 -1.70 -53.79 -5.49
C LEU A 151 -1.54 -53.95 -7.01
N GLY A 152 -1.11 -52.90 -7.72
CA GLY A 152 -0.81 -52.92 -9.15
C GLY A 152 0.31 -53.90 -9.50
N ALA A 153 1.36 -53.97 -8.68
CA ALA A 153 2.44 -54.96 -8.82
C ALA A 153 1.94 -56.39 -8.61
N ARG A 154 1.02 -56.61 -7.65
CA ARG A 154 0.38 -57.92 -7.44
C ARG A 154 -0.59 -58.30 -8.57
N TRP A 155 -1.29 -57.33 -9.15
CA TRP A 155 -2.18 -57.54 -10.30
C TRP A 155 -1.42 -57.73 -11.62
N GLY A 156 -0.27 -57.08 -11.82
CA GLY A 156 0.55 -57.19 -13.03
C GLY A 156 1.09 -58.61 -13.29
N VAL A 157 1.42 -59.36 -12.24
CA VAL A 157 1.96 -60.72 -12.36
C VAL A 157 0.86 -61.79 -12.53
N PHE A 158 -0.32 -61.59 -11.93
CA PHE A 158 -1.44 -62.54 -12.03
C PHE A 158 -2.38 -62.28 -13.22
N SER A 159 -2.38 -61.08 -13.83
CA SER A 159 -3.30 -60.74 -14.91
C SER A 159 -2.79 -61.09 -16.32
N GLU A 160 -1.50 -61.09 -16.61
CA GLU A 160 -1.04 -61.31 -17.98
C GLU A 160 -1.23 -62.78 -18.42
N SER A 161 -0.83 -63.74 -17.58
CA SER A 161 -1.05 -65.16 -17.84
C SER A 161 -2.54 -65.52 -17.83
N ALA A 162 -3.31 -64.98 -16.88
CA ALA A 162 -4.76 -65.18 -16.83
C ALA A 162 -5.49 -64.55 -18.03
N PHE A 163 -5.08 -63.36 -18.46
CA PHE A 163 -5.61 -62.69 -19.65
C PHE A 163 -5.25 -63.44 -20.93
N ARG A 164 -4.00 -63.89 -21.07
CA ARG A 164 -3.56 -64.76 -22.19
C ARG A 164 -4.38 -66.06 -22.23
N SER A 165 -4.54 -66.73 -21.09
CA SER A 165 -5.36 -67.95 -20.99
C SER A 165 -6.84 -67.69 -21.29
N GLY A 166 -7.39 -66.57 -20.82
CA GLY A 166 -8.78 -66.17 -21.07
C GLY A 166 -9.04 -65.88 -22.56
N ILE A 167 -8.15 -65.12 -23.21
CA ILE A 167 -8.22 -64.86 -24.66
C ILE A 167 -8.09 -66.16 -25.44
N ARG A 168 -7.15 -67.03 -25.06
CA ARG A 168 -6.96 -68.33 -25.70
C ARG A 168 -8.25 -69.16 -25.66
N ALA A 169 -8.82 -69.36 -24.47
CA ALA A 169 -10.07 -70.10 -24.30
C ALA A 169 -11.24 -69.49 -25.06
N PHE A 170 -11.33 -68.15 -25.11
CA PHE A 170 -12.35 -67.44 -25.88
C PHE A 170 -12.18 -67.70 -27.39
N LEU A 171 -10.99 -67.50 -27.95
CA LEU A 171 -10.71 -67.73 -29.37
C LEU A 171 -10.99 -69.18 -29.78
N GLU A 172 -10.57 -70.15 -28.96
CA GLU A 172 -10.83 -71.57 -29.16
C GLU A 172 -12.33 -71.90 -29.21
N ARG A 173 -13.14 -71.30 -28.34
CA ARG A 173 -14.61 -71.45 -28.37
C ARG A 173 -15.23 -71.02 -29.70
N PHE A 174 -14.64 -70.06 -30.40
CA PHE A 174 -15.12 -69.55 -31.68
C PHE A 174 -14.45 -70.22 -32.90
N GLY A 175 -13.74 -71.34 -32.69
CA GLY A 175 -13.15 -72.14 -33.76
C GLY A 175 -11.78 -71.65 -34.24
N TYR A 176 -11.10 -70.79 -33.49
CA TYR A 176 -9.71 -70.43 -33.75
C TYR A 176 -8.79 -71.36 -32.98
N ARG A 177 -7.73 -71.86 -33.62
CA ARG A 177 -6.67 -72.58 -32.90
C ARG A 177 -5.57 -71.61 -32.51
N VAL A 178 -5.20 -71.57 -31.23
CA VAL A 178 -4.10 -70.74 -30.73
C VAL A 178 -2.94 -71.65 -30.33
N GLU A 179 -1.86 -71.61 -31.10
CA GLU A 179 -0.66 -72.42 -30.90
C GLU A 179 0.47 -71.52 -30.38
N ARG A 180 1.12 -71.94 -29.30
CA ARG A 180 2.38 -71.33 -28.88
C ARG A 180 3.51 -71.98 -29.68
N TRP A 181 4.22 -71.18 -30.48
CA TRP A 181 5.41 -71.62 -31.19
C TRP A 181 6.64 -71.20 -30.40
N ASP A 182 7.37 -72.17 -29.87
CA ASP A 182 8.66 -71.98 -29.20
C ASP A 182 9.78 -72.52 -30.11
N TYR A 183 10.81 -71.71 -30.35
CA TYR A 183 11.93 -72.04 -31.24
C TYR A 183 13.24 -71.51 -30.67
N TYR A 184 14.30 -72.30 -30.78
CA TYR A 184 15.64 -71.87 -30.40
C TYR A 184 16.36 -71.24 -31.60
N ASP A 185 16.50 -69.92 -31.58
CA ASP A 185 17.19 -69.15 -32.60
C ASP A 185 18.71 -69.22 -32.38
N GLY A 186 19.35 -70.27 -32.88
CA GLY A 186 20.79 -70.50 -32.73
C GLY A 186 21.68 -69.51 -33.49
N GLU A 187 21.14 -68.82 -34.49
CA GLU A 187 21.87 -67.80 -35.27
C GLU A 187 21.75 -66.40 -34.66
N GLY A 188 20.82 -66.21 -33.72
CA GLY A 188 20.56 -64.92 -33.09
C GLY A 188 19.90 -63.89 -34.00
N TYR A 189 19.11 -64.32 -34.98
CA TYR A 189 18.38 -63.45 -35.90
C TYR A 189 17.50 -62.40 -35.17
N VAL A 190 16.80 -62.82 -34.10
CA VAL A 190 15.83 -61.98 -33.39
C VAL A 190 16.48 -61.04 -32.38
N TYR A 191 17.45 -61.51 -31.60
CA TYR A 191 18.02 -60.73 -30.49
C TYR A 191 19.49 -60.34 -30.69
N GLY A 192 20.13 -60.81 -31.76
CA GLY A 192 21.57 -60.61 -32.01
C GLY A 192 22.47 -61.63 -31.29
N TYR A 193 21.89 -62.60 -30.58
CA TYR A 193 22.59 -63.70 -29.91
C TYR A 193 21.68 -64.94 -29.79
N PRO A 194 22.24 -66.15 -29.65
CA PRO A 194 21.45 -67.37 -29.53
C PRO A 194 20.45 -67.32 -28.37
N SER A 195 19.17 -67.54 -28.65
CA SER A 195 18.11 -67.32 -27.66
C SER A 195 16.81 -68.08 -27.97
N GLN A 196 16.05 -68.36 -26.92
CA GLN A 196 14.69 -68.90 -27.04
C GLN A 196 13.75 -67.80 -27.55
N VAL A 197 12.95 -68.11 -28.57
CA VAL A 197 11.96 -67.22 -29.15
C VAL A 197 10.59 -67.89 -29.05
N ASP A 198 9.60 -67.14 -28.58
CA ASP A 198 8.21 -67.56 -28.52
C ASP A 198 7.27 -66.60 -29.25
N LEU A 199 6.23 -67.17 -29.87
CA LEU A 199 5.14 -66.45 -30.52
C LEU A 199 3.80 -67.17 -30.34
N ASP A 200 2.73 -66.42 -30.09
CA ASP A 200 1.36 -66.96 -30.14
C ASP A 200 0.82 -66.84 -31.57
N VAL A 201 0.50 -67.99 -32.18
CA VAL A 201 0.01 -68.13 -33.56
C VAL A 201 -1.46 -68.53 -33.53
N ILE A 202 -2.30 -67.79 -34.26
CA ILE A 202 -3.75 -67.96 -34.30
C ILE A 202 -4.15 -68.41 -35.71
N VAL A 203 -4.84 -69.55 -35.83
CA VAL A 203 -5.16 -70.18 -37.13
C VAL A 203 -6.66 -70.45 -37.25
N ARG A 204 -7.27 -70.09 -38.38
CA ARG A 204 -8.66 -70.43 -38.74
C ARG A 204 -8.88 -70.32 -40.25
N ASP A 205 -9.58 -71.30 -40.84
CA ASP A 205 -9.98 -71.29 -42.27
C ASP A 205 -8.80 -70.95 -43.20
N GLU A 206 -7.68 -71.66 -43.01
CA GLU A 206 -6.38 -71.48 -43.70
C GLU A 206 -5.67 -70.13 -43.48
N LYS A 207 -6.28 -69.19 -42.75
CA LYS A 207 -5.67 -67.90 -42.38
C LYS A 207 -4.87 -68.00 -41.09
N LEU A 208 -3.70 -67.34 -41.08
CA LEU A 208 -2.77 -67.29 -39.96
C LEU A 208 -2.54 -65.85 -39.49
N ALA A 209 -2.81 -65.60 -38.23
CA ALA A 209 -2.43 -64.36 -37.55
C ALA A 209 -1.40 -64.65 -36.46
N VAL A 210 -0.48 -63.72 -36.22
CA VAL A 210 0.44 -63.77 -35.08
C VAL A 210 0.09 -62.65 -34.13
N ALA A 211 0.04 -62.96 -32.84
CA ALA A 211 -0.24 -61.98 -31.79
C ALA A 211 0.84 -62.04 -30.70
N GLU A 212 1.17 -60.88 -30.14
CA GLU A 212 1.95 -60.80 -28.91
C GLU A 212 1.24 -59.87 -27.91
N ILE A 213 1.04 -60.36 -26.69
CA ILE A 213 0.49 -59.57 -25.58
C ILE A 213 1.66 -59.02 -24.78
N ARG A 214 1.68 -57.70 -24.57
CA ARG A 214 2.69 -56.99 -23.78
C ARG A 214 2.02 -56.02 -22.82
N SER A 215 2.58 -55.84 -21.63
CA SER A 215 2.11 -54.80 -20.69
C SER A 215 2.37 -53.38 -21.19
N SER A 216 3.45 -53.19 -21.97
CA SER A 216 3.78 -51.94 -22.64
C SER A 216 4.54 -52.18 -23.94
N VAL A 217 4.46 -51.25 -24.89
CA VAL A 217 5.15 -51.35 -26.19
C VAL A 217 6.03 -50.13 -26.45
N SER A 218 7.27 -50.40 -26.86
CA SER A 218 8.27 -49.44 -27.31
C SER A 218 8.66 -49.65 -28.79
N ARG A 219 9.50 -48.76 -29.34
CA ARG A 219 10.08 -48.94 -30.70
C ARG A 219 10.90 -50.21 -30.82
N GLY A 220 11.65 -50.58 -29.78
CA GLY A 220 12.45 -51.80 -29.77
C GLY A 220 11.57 -53.05 -29.89
N ASP A 221 10.43 -53.06 -29.21
CA ASP A 221 9.49 -54.19 -29.22
C ASP A 221 8.88 -54.42 -30.61
N LEU A 222 8.58 -53.35 -31.36
CA LEU A 222 8.11 -53.50 -32.75
C LEU A 222 9.14 -54.21 -33.64
N SER A 223 10.41 -53.83 -33.50
CA SER A 223 11.51 -54.42 -34.27
C SER A 223 11.80 -55.86 -33.85
N VAL A 224 11.68 -56.17 -32.56
CA VAL A 224 11.81 -57.55 -32.05
C VAL A 224 10.65 -58.41 -32.55
N PHE A 225 9.40 -57.96 -32.37
CA PHE A 225 8.22 -58.70 -32.82
C PHE A 225 8.25 -58.98 -34.32
N ARG A 226 8.61 -57.97 -35.13
CA ARG A 226 8.79 -58.15 -36.57
C ARG A 226 9.79 -59.28 -36.88
N ARG A 227 10.97 -59.26 -36.26
CA ARG A 227 12.00 -60.28 -36.49
C ARG A 227 11.55 -61.66 -36.02
N LYS A 228 10.82 -61.75 -34.91
CA LYS A 228 10.21 -63.01 -34.46
C LYS A 228 9.27 -63.57 -35.54
N VAL A 229 8.37 -62.74 -36.09
CA VAL A 229 7.44 -63.16 -37.14
C VAL A 229 8.19 -63.58 -38.41
N GLU A 230 9.18 -62.81 -38.85
CA GLU A 230 10.01 -63.18 -40.00
C GLU A 230 10.74 -64.52 -39.79
N LEU A 231 11.25 -64.77 -38.58
CA LEU A 231 11.88 -66.05 -38.24
C LEU A 231 10.88 -67.19 -38.30
N TYR A 232 9.69 -67.01 -37.71
CA TYR A 232 8.60 -67.99 -37.80
C TYR A 232 8.27 -68.35 -39.26
N GLU A 233 8.10 -67.34 -40.11
CA GLU A 233 7.75 -67.56 -41.52
C GLU A 233 8.87 -68.27 -42.29
N LYS A 234 10.14 -67.97 -41.98
CA LYS A 234 11.31 -68.64 -42.58
C LYS A 234 11.40 -70.10 -42.17
N VAL A 235 11.23 -70.40 -40.89
CA VAL A 235 11.38 -71.75 -40.33
C VAL A 235 10.21 -72.66 -40.72
N THR A 236 8.98 -72.13 -40.69
CA THR A 236 7.77 -72.93 -40.91
C THR A 236 7.27 -72.91 -42.36
N GLY A 237 7.74 -71.98 -43.18
CA GLY A 237 7.25 -71.75 -44.54
C GLY A 237 5.84 -71.15 -44.62
N ARG A 238 5.17 -70.92 -43.48
CA ARG A 238 3.81 -70.37 -43.39
C ARG A 238 3.88 -68.85 -43.28
N LYS A 239 3.08 -68.12 -44.07
CA LYS A 239 3.03 -66.66 -44.04
C LYS A 239 1.97 -66.14 -43.07
N ALA A 240 2.28 -65.08 -42.33
CA ALA A 240 1.30 -64.42 -41.47
C ALA A 240 0.48 -63.40 -42.25
N ASP A 241 -0.83 -63.65 -42.32
CA ASP A 241 -1.83 -62.76 -42.93
C ASP A 241 -2.06 -61.49 -42.09
N ALA A 242 -1.87 -61.59 -40.77
CA ALA A 242 -2.02 -60.46 -39.86
C ALA A 242 -1.04 -60.53 -38.68
N ARG A 243 -0.61 -59.35 -38.19
CA ARG A 243 0.35 -59.20 -37.09
C ARG A 243 -0.24 -58.24 -36.06
N TYR A 244 -0.46 -58.72 -34.84
CA TYR A 244 -1.07 -57.97 -33.76
C TYR A 244 -0.13 -57.83 -32.57
N ILE A 245 -0.08 -56.63 -32.01
CA ILE A 245 0.45 -56.43 -30.66
C ILE A 245 -0.69 -55.90 -29.80
N ILE A 246 -1.01 -56.62 -28.74
CA ILE A 246 -2.05 -56.23 -27.79
C ILE A 246 -1.36 -55.66 -26.56
N THR A 247 -1.65 -54.41 -26.22
CA THR A 247 -1.01 -53.72 -25.11
C THR A 247 -1.97 -52.91 -24.28
N TYR A 248 -1.70 -52.82 -22.97
CA TYR A 248 -2.41 -51.90 -22.07
C TYR A 248 -2.02 -50.44 -22.31
N TYR A 249 -0.77 -50.20 -22.72
CA TYR A 249 -0.22 -48.85 -22.82
C TYR A 249 0.97 -48.78 -23.81
N ILE A 250 1.16 -47.60 -24.42
CA ILE A 250 2.35 -47.31 -25.25
C ILE A 250 3.34 -46.49 -24.43
N GLY A 251 4.48 -47.09 -24.09
CA GLY A 251 5.55 -46.47 -23.30
C GLY A 251 6.50 -45.56 -24.08
N ASP A 252 6.30 -45.42 -25.39
CA ASP A 252 7.11 -44.52 -26.22
C ASP A 252 6.79 -43.05 -25.93
N ARG A 253 7.83 -42.20 -25.87
CA ARG A 253 7.68 -40.74 -25.69
C ARG A 253 6.86 -40.06 -26.79
N LYS A 254 6.74 -40.70 -27.97
CA LYS A 254 5.97 -40.23 -29.13
C LYS A 254 4.99 -41.32 -29.61
N PRO A 255 3.88 -41.59 -28.88
CA PRO A 255 2.96 -42.68 -29.20
C PRO A 255 2.31 -42.60 -30.58
N ARG A 256 2.11 -41.38 -31.11
CA ARG A 256 1.56 -41.17 -32.47
C ARG A 256 2.53 -41.64 -33.56
N GLU A 257 3.82 -41.43 -33.35
CA GLU A 257 4.87 -41.82 -34.29
C GLU A 257 5.06 -43.34 -34.25
N LEU A 258 5.07 -43.94 -33.07
CA LEU A 258 5.13 -45.40 -32.89
C LEU A 258 4.01 -46.11 -33.68
N ARG A 259 2.77 -45.62 -33.61
CA ARG A 259 1.65 -46.17 -34.38
C ARG A 259 1.85 -46.07 -35.90
N LYS A 260 2.50 -45.00 -36.38
CA LYS A 260 2.83 -44.87 -37.81
C LYS A 260 3.88 -45.91 -38.21
N ILE A 261 4.92 -46.08 -37.39
CA ILE A 261 5.97 -47.08 -37.61
C ILE A 261 5.37 -48.49 -37.63
N ALA A 262 4.56 -48.84 -36.63
CA ALA A 262 3.91 -50.15 -36.56
C ALA A 262 3.08 -50.45 -37.82
N ARG A 263 2.27 -49.49 -38.29
CA ARG A 263 1.51 -49.63 -39.55
C ARG A 263 2.41 -49.82 -40.76
N GLY A 264 3.53 -49.10 -40.83
CA GLY A 264 4.53 -49.26 -41.90
C GLY A 264 5.18 -50.66 -41.90
N LEU A 265 5.26 -51.31 -40.75
CA LEU A 265 5.75 -52.69 -40.60
C LEU A 265 4.64 -53.75 -40.77
N GLY A 266 3.41 -53.35 -41.10
CA GLY A 266 2.27 -54.26 -41.18
C GLY A 266 1.77 -54.78 -39.83
N ILE A 267 2.15 -54.13 -38.72
CA ILE A 267 1.77 -54.48 -37.35
C ILE A 267 0.59 -53.61 -36.90
N ARG A 268 -0.48 -54.25 -36.42
CA ARG A 268 -1.63 -53.58 -35.82
C ARG A 268 -1.50 -53.60 -34.30
N ILE A 269 -1.42 -52.42 -33.68
CA ILE A 269 -1.42 -52.29 -32.22
C ILE A 269 -2.87 -52.17 -31.75
N ILE A 270 -3.28 -53.04 -30.84
CA ILE A 270 -4.57 -53.01 -30.14
C ILE A 270 -4.31 -52.43 -28.74
N GLU A 271 -4.98 -51.32 -28.44
CA GLU A 271 -4.93 -50.62 -27.15
C GLU A 271 -6.32 -50.62 -26.52
N PRO A 272 -6.46 -50.55 -25.19
CA PRO A 272 -7.75 -50.31 -24.57
C PRO A 272 -8.34 -48.99 -25.09
N GLU A 273 -9.64 -48.99 -25.41
CA GLU A 273 -10.34 -47.73 -25.66
C GLU A 273 -10.16 -46.82 -24.44
N LYS A 274 -9.90 -45.53 -24.68
CA LYS A 274 -9.81 -44.57 -23.59
C LYS A 274 -11.10 -44.67 -22.79
N LEU A 275 -11.02 -45.07 -21.53
CA LEU A 275 -12.08 -44.86 -20.55
C LEU A 275 -12.37 -43.35 -20.54
N VAL A 276 -13.36 -42.93 -21.31
CA VAL A 276 -13.89 -41.58 -21.26
C VAL A 276 -14.55 -41.48 -19.90
N ARG A 277 -13.77 -41.06 -18.90
CA ARG A 277 -14.34 -40.48 -17.68
C ARG A 277 -15.01 -39.18 -18.14
N ARG A 278 -16.34 -39.23 -18.23
CA ARG A 278 -17.17 -38.03 -18.30
C ARG A 278 -16.96 -37.20 -17.04
#